data_AF-A0A0N8PR13-F1
#
_entry.id   AF-A0A0N8PR13-F1
#
_cell.length_a   1.000
_cell.length_b   1.000
_cell.length_c   1.000
_cell.angle_alpha   90.00
_cell.angle_beta   90.00
_cell.angle_gamma   90.00
#
_symmetry.space_group_name_H-M   'P 1'
#
loop_
_entity.id
_entity.type
_entity.pdbx_description
1 polymer ?
#
loop_
_entity_poly.entity_id
_entity_poly.type
_entity_poly.pdbx_seq_one_letter_code
_entity_poly.pdbx_strand_id
1 'polypeptide(L)'
;MKRLFALVIALLCLSAFLVGAPASAANSNVGYVDFSFGSAPGTDPTADKPQSKLWYNDGRWWAVMYHSGSSTWHIYKLNWPSQWIDTGTVIDSRPTSRADVLWDDVAKKLYIASLVRF
;
A
#
# COMPACT_ATOMS: atom_id res chain seq x y z
N MET A 1 57.26 22.54 21.41
CA MET A 1 57.07 21.10 21.13
C MET A 1 55.95 20.47 21.97
N LYS A 2 55.95 20.57 23.31
CA LYS A 2 54.90 20.00 24.19
C LYS A 2 53.47 20.50 23.89
N ARG A 3 53.31 21.78 23.53
CA ARG A 3 52.00 22.39 23.18
C ARG A 3 51.47 21.96 21.80
N LEU A 4 52.35 21.72 20.83
CA LEU A 4 51.97 21.18 19.51
C LEU A 4 51.52 19.72 19.64
N PHE A 5 52.21 18.93 20.47
CA PHE A 5 51.89 17.52 20.71
C PHE A 5 50.51 17.35 21.36
N ALA A 6 50.18 18.20 22.34
CA ALA A 6 48.86 18.23 22.96
C ALA A 6 47.74 18.60 21.98
N LEU A 7 48.01 19.52 21.05
CA LEU A 7 47.02 19.96 20.05
C LEU A 7 46.73 18.88 19.00
N VAL A 8 47.77 18.14 18.58
CA VAL A 8 47.62 17.01 17.65
C VAL A 8 46.85 15.86 18.29
N ILE A 9 47.11 15.55 19.57
CA ILE A 9 46.34 14.54 20.32
C ILE A 9 44.88 14.98 20.48
N ALA A 10 44.63 16.25 20.80
CA ALA A 10 43.27 16.77 20.90
C ALA A 10 42.50 16.68 19.57
N LEU A 11 43.14 17.00 18.44
CA LEU A 11 42.53 16.84 17.11
C LEU A 11 42.25 15.37 16.76
N LEU A 12 43.18 14.46 17.08
CA LEU A 12 42.99 13.02 16.87
C LEU A 12 41.83 12.48 17.72
N CYS A 13 41.73 12.87 18.99
CA CYS A 13 40.60 12.50 19.84
C CYS A 13 39.27 13.08 19.33
N LEU A 14 39.25 14.31 18.82
CA LEU A 14 38.04 14.93 18.27
C LEU A 14 37.57 14.23 16.98
N SER A 15 38.50 13.74 16.17
CA SER A 15 38.19 12.98 14.96
C SER A 15 37.59 11.59 15.25
N ALA A 16 37.96 10.97 16.39
CA ALA A 16 37.44 9.68 16.81
C ALA A 16 35.97 9.75 17.32
N PHE A 17 35.49 10.92 17.72
CA PHE A 17 34.09 11.13 18.14
C PHE A 17 33.13 11.43 16.98
N LEU A 18 33.63 11.61 15.75
CA LEU A 18 32.82 11.91 14.57
C LEU A 18 32.50 10.67 13.71
N VAL A 19 33.00 9.49 14.08
CA VAL A 19 32.79 8.26 13.31
C VAL A 19 31.68 7.43 13.94
N GLY A 20 30.50 7.48 13.33
CA GLY A 20 29.47 6.44 13.48
C GLY A 20 28.18 6.89 14.16
N ALA A 21 27.44 7.83 13.57
CA ALA A 21 25.99 7.72 13.70
C ALA A 21 25.58 6.41 13.03
N PRO A 22 24.86 5.49 13.70
CA PRO A 22 24.33 4.32 13.03
C PRO A 22 23.44 4.82 11.90
N ALA A 23 23.77 4.46 10.66
CA ALA A 23 22.83 4.60 9.57
C ALA A 23 21.65 3.69 9.92
N SER A 24 20.57 4.30 10.43
CA SER A 24 19.32 3.58 10.62
C SER A 24 18.91 3.12 9.23
N ALA A 25 19.01 1.82 8.95
CA ALA A 25 18.53 1.25 7.72
C ALA A 25 17.04 1.57 7.66
N ALA A 26 16.66 2.53 6.82
CA ALA A 26 15.28 2.89 6.60
C ALA A 26 14.59 1.77 5.81
N ASN A 27 14.37 0.63 6.44
CA ASN A 27 13.11 -0.07 6.26
C ASN A 27 12.07 0.65 7.12
N SER A 28 11.92 1.96 6.90
CA SER A 28 10.73 2.67 7.32
C SER A 28 9.59 1.92 6.65
N ASN A 29 8.72 1.31 7.44
CA ASN A 29 7.51 0.63 6.99
C ASN A 29 6.89 1.39 5.80
N VAL A 30 7.04 0.89 4.57
CA VAL A 30 6.78 1.66 3.32
C VAL A 30 5.29 1.74 2.97
N GLY A 31 4.42 1.52 3.94
CA GLY A 31 2.98 1.47 3.78
C GLY A 31 2.29 1.02 5.07
N TYR A 32 0.97 0.94 5.03
CA TYR A 32 0.18 0.46 6.17
C TYR A 32 -0.44 -0.89 5.82
N VAL A 33 -0.33 -1.84 6.73
CA VAL A 33 -1.10 -3.08 6.66
C VAL A 33 -2.52 -2.74 7.11
N ASP A 34 -3.51 -3.13 6.30
CA ASP A 34 -4.92 -2.99 6.62
C ASP A 34 -5.51 -4.33 7.12
N PHE A 35 -6.77 -4.63 6.82
CA PHE A 35 -7.46 -5.84 7.26
C PHE A 35 -7.04 -7.10 6.49
N SER A 36 -7.25 -8.26 7.13
CA SER A 36 -7.08 -9.57 6.49
C SER A 36 -8.22 -9.84 5.52
N PHE A 37 -7.88 -10.32 4.32
CA PHE A 37 -8.85 -10.76 3.32
C PHE A 37 -9.45 -12.16 3.60
N GLY A 38 -9.07 -12.79 4.72
CA GLY A 38 -9.68 -14.03 5.20
C GLY A 38 -9.62 -15.18 4.20
N SER A 39 -10.76 -15.83 3.96
CA SER A 39 -10.91 -16.98 3.07
C SER A 39 -11.06 -16.62 1.59
N ALA A 40 -10.50 -15.49 1.16
CA ALA A 40 -10.53 -15.11 -0.25
C ALA A 40 -10.00 -16.24 -1.14
N PRO A 41 -10.66 -16.56 -2.27
CA PRO A 41 -10.17 -17.63 -3.14
C PRO A 41 -8.84 -17.27 -3.80
N GLY A 42 -7.86 -18.16 -3.63
CA GLY A 42 -6.47 -17.95 -4.01
C GLY A 42 -5.63 -17.41 -2.85
N THR A 43 -4.34 -17.21 -3.09
CA THR A 43 -3.44 -16.63 -2.08
C THR A 43 -3.37 -15.09 -2.15
N ASP A 44 -4.00 -14.52 -3.17
CA ASP A 44 -3.68 -13.20 -3.68
C ASP A 44 -4.87 -12.51 -4.38
N PRO A 45 -5.82 -11.95 -3.61
CA PRO A 45 -7.06 -11.36 -4.16
C PRO A 45 -6.82 -10.27 -5.21
N THR A 46 -5.65 -9.61 -5.17
CA THR A 46 -5.30 -8.48 -6.03
C THR A 46 -4.14 -8.73 -6.97
N ALA A 47 -3.41 -9.85 -6.90
CA ALA A 47 -2.09 -9.93 -7.55
C ALA A 47 -2.10 -10.30 -9.04
N ASP A 48 -3.23 -10.72 -9.61
CA ASP A 48 -3.31 -11.00 -11.04
C ASP A 48 -3.12 -9.72 -11.89
N LYS A 49 -2.00 -9.65 -12.61
CA LYS A 49 -1.73 -8.66 -13.67
C LYS A 49 -2.40 -9.11 -14.98
N PRO A 50 -2.89 -8.19 -15.82
CA PRO A 50 -2.77 -6.73 -15.76
C PRO A 50 -4.04 -6.00 -15.26
N GLN A 51 -4.75 -6.53 -14.26
CA GLN A 51 -6.04 -5.98 -13.84
C GLN A 51 -5.89 -4.77 -12.90
N SER A 52 -6.50 -3.64 -13.26
CA SER A 52 -6.59 -2.46 -12.40
C SER A 52 -7.75 -2.59 -11.42
N LYS A 53 -7.48 -2.53 -10.12
CA LYS A 53 -8.53 -2.61 -9.07
C LYS A 53 -8.64 -1.34 -8.24
N LEU A 54 -7.87 -0.32 -8.58
CA LEU A 54 -7.69 0.93 -7.84
C LEU A 54 -7.99 2.11 -8.78
N TRP A 55 -8.75 3.10 -8.30
CA TRP A 55 -8.97 4.35 -9.04
C TRP A 55 -9.04 5.55 -8.08
N TYR A 56 -8.83 6.75 -8.63
CA TYR A 56 -8.95 8.01 -7.90
C TYR A 56 -10.10 8.82 -8.46
N ASN A 57 -10.99 9.27 -7.58
CA ASN A 57 -12.09 10.17 -7.91
C ASN A 57 -12.53 10.92 -6.65
N ASP A 58 -12.98 12.17 -6.81
CA ASP A 58 -13.53 13.00 -5.74
C ASP A 58 -12.59 13.11 -4.51
N GLY A 59 -11.32 13.38 -4.75
CA GLY A 59 -10.35 13.59 -3.67
C GLY A 59 -9.94 12.33 -2.90
N ARG A 60 -10.35 11.14 -3.36
CA ARG A 60 -10.20 9.88 -2.61
C ARG A 60 -9.73 8.75 -3.50
N TRP A 61 -9.01 7.83 -2.87
CA TRP A 61 -8.69 6.52 -3.45
C TRP A 61 -9.82 5.54 -3.19
N TRP A 62 -10.10 4.72 -4.19
CA TRP A 62 -11.14 3.70 -4.19
C TRP A 62 -10.57 2.40 -4.73
N ALA A 63 -11.11 1.27 -4.28
CA ALA A 63 -10.68 -0.04 -4.75
C ALA A 63 -11.83 -1.05 -4.84
N VAL A 64 -11.67 -2.06 -5.69
CA VAL A 64 -12.44 -3.31 -5.61
C VAL A 64 -11.67 -4.26 -4.70
N MET A 65 -12.28 -4.69 -3.60
CA MET A 65 -11.66 -5.61 -2.63
C MET A 65 -12.62 -6.73 -2.25
N TYR A 66 -12.06 -7.86 -1.81
CA TYR A 66 -12.82 -9.02 -1.38
C TYR A 66 -13.43 -8.77 0.01
N HIS A 67 -14.73 -8.98 0.14
CA HIS A 67 -15.43 -8.93 1.41
C HIS A 67 -15.62 -10.35 1.96
N SER A 68 -14.87 -10.70 2.99
CA SER A 68 -14.81 -12.06 3.55
C SER A 68 -16.13 -12.53 4.16
N GLY A 69 -16.92 -11.62 4.74
CA GLY A 69 -18.19 -11.96 5.39
C GLY A 69 -19.27 -12.48 4.43
N SER A 70 -19.28 -12.00 3.18
CA SER A 70 -20.27 -12.41 2.15
C SER A 70 -19.65 -13.18 1.00
N SER A 71 -18.33 -13.34 0.96
CA SER A 71 -17.62 -13.96 -0.15
C SER A 71 -17.87 -13.30 -1.51
N THR A 72 -17.97 -11.97 -1.52
CA THR A 72 -18.25 -11.16 -2.72
C THR A 72 -17.24 -10.03 -2.89
N TRP A 73 -17.23 -9.37 -4.04
CA TRP A 73 -16.36 -8.23 -4.33
C TRP A 73 -17.12 -6.92 -4.13
N HIS A 74 -16.58 -6.01 -3.32
CA HIS A 74 -17.21 -4.73 -3.02
C HIS A 74 -16.31 -3.55 -3.43
N ILE A 75 -16.92 -2.36 -3.50
CA ILE A 75 -16.21 -1.08 -3.54
C ILE A 75 -15.79 -0.68 -2.13
N TYR A 76 -14.53 -0.30 -1.98
CA TYR A 76 -13.97 0.26 -0.77
C TYR A 76 -13.46 1.68 -1.05
N LYS A 77 -13.51 2.52 -0.02
CA LYS A 77 -12.87 3.85 -0.02
C LYS A 77 -11.71 3.87 0.96
N LEU A 78 -10.60 4.49 0.58
CA LEU A 78 -9.50 4.71 1.52
C LEU A 78 -9.85 5.86 2.46
N ASN A 79 -10.04 5.55 3.73
CA ASN A 79 -9.88 6.49 4.82
C ASN A 79 -8.38 6.65 5.09
N TRP A 80 -7.82 7.70 4.49
CA TRP A 80 -6.40 7.99 4.51
C TRP A 80 -5.89 8.12 5.96
N PRO A 81 -4.69 7.58 6.29
CA PRO A 81 -3.69 7.02 5.37
C PRO A 81 -3.78 5.51 5.14
N SER A 82 -4.60 4.77 5.89
CA SER A 82 -4.34 3.33 6.08
C SER A 82 -5.55 2.41 6.06
N GLN A 83 -6.78 2.94 6.11
CA GLN A 83 -7.96 2.10 6.36
C GLN A 83 -8.87 2.07 5.14
N TRP A 84 -9.07 0.91 4.54
CA TRP A 84 -10.09 0.71 3.53
C TRP A 84 -11.44 0.44 4.20
N ILE A 85 -12.44 1.25 3.85
CA ILE A 85 -13.79 1.15 4.40
C ILE A 85 -14.72 0.65 3.30
N ASP A 86 -15.38 -0.48 3.55
CA ASP A 86 -16.42 -1.02 2.66
C ASP A 86 -17.55 0.01 2.49
N THR A 87 -18.02 0.19 1.25
CA THR A 87 -19.21 1.01 0.97
C THR A 87 -20.49 0.19 1.03
N GLY A 88 -20.39 -1.14 1.08
CA GLY A 88 -21.52 -2.07 0.93
C GLY A 88 -21.97 -2.26 -0.51
N THR A 89 -21.26 -1.67 -1.48
CA THR A 89 -21.59 -1.79 -2.91
C THR A 89 -20.96 -3.04 -3.49
N VAL A 90 -21.76 -4.11 -3.66
CA VAL A 90 -21.34 -5.35 -4.33
C VAL A 90 -21.21 -5.11 -5.83
N ILE A 91 -20.06 -5.46 -6.41
CA ILE A 91 -19.78 -5.37 -7.86
C ILE A 91 -19.79 -6.73 -8.55
N ASP A 92 -19.54 -7.82 -7.80
CA ASP A 92 -19.59 -9.18 -8.31
C ASP A 92 -19.81 -10.18 -7.17
N SER A 93 -20.78 -11.07 -7.35
CA SER A 93 -21.13 -12.11 -6.37
C SER A 93 -20.32 -13.40 -6.54
N ARG A 94 -19.51 -13.50 -7.61
CA ARG A 94 -18.73 -14.69 -7.91
C ARG A 94 -17.38 -14.60 -7.17
N PRO A 95 -17.10 -15.45 -6.18
CA PRO A 95 -15.96 -15.27 -5.27
C PRO A 95 -14.61 -15.43 -5.99
N THR A 96 -14.57 -16.20 -7.06
CA THR A 96 -13.36 -16.43 -7.89
C THR A 96 -13.24 -15.44 -9.04
N SER A 97 -14.15 -14.45 -9.14
CA SER A 97 -14.03 -13.46 -10.21
C SER A 97 -12.88 -12.49 -9.97
N ARG A 98 -12.55 -11.78 -11.04
CA ARG A 98 -11.47 -10.82 -11.11
C ARG A 98 -11.97 -9.62 -11.88
N ALA A 99 -11.61 -8.41 -11.44
CA ALA A 99 -12.12 -7.16 -11.97
C ALA A 99 -11.00 -6.28 -12.53
N ASP A 100 -11.30 -5.61 -13.64
CA ASP A 100 -10.53 -4.50 -14.19
C ASP A 100 -11.41 -3.24 -14.20
N VAL A 101 -10.89 -2.13 -13.68
CA VAL A 101 -11.66 -0.95 -13.30
C VAL A 101 -11.12 0.29 -13.97
N LEU A 102 -12.01 1.07 -14.59
CA LEU A 102 -11.71 2.35 -15.21
C LEU A 102 -12.70 3.42 -14.72
N TRP A 103 -12.16 4.48 -14.11
CA TRP A 103 -12.90 5.73 -13.94
C TRP A 103 -12.75 6.58 -15.20
N ASP A 104 -13.86 6.87 -15.86
CA ASP A 104 -13.94 7.81 -16.97
C ASP A 104 -14.40 9.17 -16.45
N ASP A 105 -13.45 10.10 -16.35
CA ASP A 105 -13.73 11.44 -15.83
C ASP A 105 -14.55 12.30 -16.80
N VAL A 106 -14.52 12.01 -18.11
CA VAL A 106 -15.29 12.74 -19.11
C VAL A 106 -16.75 12.31 -19.06
N ALA A 107 -17.00 11.00 -19.06
CA ALA A 107 -18.36 10.47 -18.96
C ALA A 107 -18.92 10.51 -17.52
N LYS A 108 -18.07 10.78 -16.52
CA LYS A 108 -18.38 10.65 -15.08
C LYS A 108 -18.95 9.27 -14.75
N LYS A 109 -18.30 8.22 -15.26
CA LYS A 109 -18.73 6.82 -15.12
C LYS A 109 -17.61 5.93 -14.62
N LEU A 110 -17.98 4.96 -13.78
CA LEU A 110 -17.14 3.85 -13.40
C LEU A 110 -17.47 2.64 -14.28
N TYR A 111 -16.49 2.12 -15.00
CA TYR A 111 -16.60 0.87 -15.75
C TYR A 111 -15.86 -0.22 -15.01
N ILE A 112 -16.51 -1.39 -14.88
CA ILE A 112 -15.94 -2.58 -14.26
C ILE A 112 -16.19 -3.75 -15.22
N ALA A 113 -15.12 -4.37 -15.69
CA ALA A 113 -15.17 -5.62 -16.42
C ALA A 113 -14.76 -6.75 -15.48
N SER A 114 -15.55 -7.82 -15.40
CA SER A 114 -15.22 -8.96 -14.55
C SER A 114 -15.38 -10.31 -15.22
N LEU A 115 -14.48 -11.23 -14.89
CA LEU A 115 -14.47 -12.61 -15.39
C LEU A 115 -14.29 -13.59 -14.23
N VAL A 116 -14.84 -14.79 -14.37
CA VAL A 116 -14.50 -15.94 -13.51
C VAL A 116 -13.41 -16.73 -14.19
N ARG A 117 -12.37 -17.07 -13.42
CA ARG A 117 -11.35 -18.00 -13.88
C ARG A 117 -11.81 -19.43 -13.57
N PHE A 118 -11.62 -20.33 -14.54
CA PHE A 118 -11.82 -21.76 -14.36
C PHE A 118 -10.70 -22.37 -13.52
#